data_AF-A0A5K1BRI8-F1
#
_entry.id   AF-A0A5K1BRI8-F1
#
_cell.length_a   1.000
_cell.length_b   1.000
_cell.length_c   1.000
_cell.angle_alpha   90.00
_cell.angle_beta   90.00
_cell.angle_gamma   90.00
#
_symmetry.space_group_name_H-M   'P 1'
#
loop_
_entity.id
_entity.type
_entity.pdbx_description
1 polymer ?
#
loop_
_entity_poly.entity_id
_entity_poly.type
_entity_poly.pdbx_seq_one_letter_code
_entity_poly.pdbx_strand_id
1 'polypeptide(L)' 'VMVMTPQILLDALRNAFITVDMVRLLIFDECHRATGNHPYAKIML' A
#
# COMPACT_ATOMS: atom_id res chain seq x y z
N VAL A 1 -10.70 8.90 -5.86
CA VAL A 1 -10.34 8.44 -4.50
C VAL A 1 -10.55 6.95 -4.47
N MET A 2 -9.53 6.18 -4.08
CA MET A 2 -9.59 4.72 -3.96
C MET A 2 -9.45 4.36 -2.47
N VAL A 3 -10.28 3.45 -1.97
CA VAL A 3 -10.19 2.92 -0.60
C VAL A 3 -10.10 1.40 -0.71
N MET A 4 -9.07 0.81 -0.11
CA MET A 4 -8.80 -0.62 -0.21
C MET A 4 -8.01 -1.10 1.00
N THR A 5 -7.99 -2.42 1.21
CA THR A 5 -7.08 -3.03 2.18
C THR A 5 -5.64 -2.97 1.65
N PRO A 6 -4.63 -2.98 2.53
CA PRO A 6 -3.25 -2.90 2.06
C PRO A 6 -2.78 -4.12 1.27
N GLN A 7 -3.39 -5.29 1.47
CA GLN A 7 -3.05 -6.46 0.67
C GLN A 7 -3.41 -6.24 -0.80
N ILE A 8 -4.58 -5.65 -1.08
CA ILE A 8 -5.01 -5.32 -2.45
C ILE A 8 -4.04 -4.33 -3.10
N LEU A 9 -3.65 -3.27 -2.37
CA LEU A 9 -2.69 -2.29 -2.87
C LEU A 9 -1.32 -2.93 -3.15
N LEU A 10 -0.82 -3.74 -2.22
CA LEU A 10 0.45 -4.43 -2.36
C LEU A 10 0.47 -5.36 -3.58
N ASP A 11 -0.61 -6.10 -3.81
CA ASP A 11 -0.71 -7.00 -4.96
C ASP A 11 -0.85 -6.23 -6.28
N ALA A 12 -1.56 -5.10 -6.28
CA ALA A 12 -1.66 -4.21 -7.44
C ALA A 12 -0.30 -3.60 -7.82
N LEU A 13 0.50 -3.19 -6.82
CA LEU A 13 1.86 -2.69 -7.01
C LEU A 13 2.79 -3.78 -7.57
N ARG A 14 2.72 -5.00 -7.02
CA ARG A 14 3.54 -6.14 -7.46
C ARG A 14 3.25 -6.61 -8.87
N ASN A 15 1.99 -6.56 -9.29
CA ASN A 15 1.56 -6.92 -10.64
C ASN A 15 1.65 -5.73 -11.62
N ALA A 16 2.19 -4.59 -11.19
CA ALA A 16 2.31 -3.36 -11.99
C ALA A 16 0.97 -2.83 -12.55
N PHE A 17 -0.16 -3.19 -11.95
CA PHE A 17 -1.46 -2.59 -12.29
C PHE A 17 -1.55 -1.14 -11.84
N ILE A 18 -0.84 -0.82 -10.76
CA ILE A 18 -0.63 0.53 -10.25
C ILE A 18 0.87 0.69 -10.01
N THR A 19 1.44 1.84 -10.33
CA THR A 19 2.79 2.21 -9.90
C THR A 19 2.70 3.33 -8.86
N VAL A 20 3.73 3.45 -8.01
CA VAL A 20 3.75 4.48 -6.95
C VAL A 20 3.69 5.89 -7.55
N ASP A 21 4.30 6.12 -8.71
CA ASP A 21 4.29 7.41 -9.42
C ASP A 21 2.88 7.88 -9.83
N MET A 22 1.91 6.96 -9.94
CA MET A 22 0.51 7.30 -10.22
C MET A 22 -0.21 7.87 -9.00
N VAL A 23 0.33 7.67 -7.79
CA VAL A 23 -0.31 7.99 -6.51
C VAL A 23 0.34 9.23 -5.89
N ARG A 24 -0.37 10.37 -5.93
CA ARG A 24 0.12 11.63 -5.34
C ARG A 24 -0.03 11.73 -3.82
N LEU A 25 -0.98 10.99 -3.26
CA LEU A 25 -1.29 10.98 -1.82
C LEU A 25 -1.73 9.57 -1.43
N LEU A 26 -1.03 9.00 -0.45
CA LEU A 26 -1.36 7.72 0.14
C LEU A 26 -1.59 7.92 1.64
N ILE A 27 -2.79 7.55 2.11
CA ILE A 27 -3.18 7.66 3.52
C ILE A 27 -3.32 6.25 4.08
N PHE A 28 -2.64 5.97 5.18
CA PHE A 28 -2.74 4.71 5.89
C PHE A 28 -3.61 4.86 7.13
N ASP A 29 -4.67 4.06 7.21
CA ASP A 29 -5.41 3.85 8.44
C ASP A 29 -4.71 2.79 9.30
N GLU A 30 -4.75 2.95 10.62
CA GLU A 30 -4.04 2.10 11.60
C GLU A 30 -2.55 1.91 11.27
N CYS A 31 -1.86 3.01 10.96
CA CYS A 31 -0.46 3.01 10.52
C CYS A 31 0.52 2.36 11.52
N HIS A 32 0.14 2.24 12.80
CA HIS A 32 0.92 1.51 13.82
C HIS A 32 1.14 0.02 13.47
N ARG A 33 0.36 -0.54 12.54
CA ARG A 33 0.53 -1.90 11.99
C ARG A 33 1.61 -2.01 10.92
N ALA A 34 2.23 -0.90 10.48
CA ALA A 34 3.27 -0.88 9.46
C ALA A 34 4.63 -1.39 9.97
N THR A 35 4.65 -2.59 10.55
CA THR A 35 5.83 -3.22 11.14
C THR A 35 5.94 -4.68 10.73
N GLY A 36 7.16 -5.23 10.79
CA GLY A 36 7.42 -6.65 10.50
C GLY A 36 6.99 -7.06 9.08
N ASN A 37 6.24 -8.16 8.98
CA ASN A 37 5.82 -8.74 7.70
C ASN A 37 4.45 -8.24 7.20
N HIS A 38 3.90 -7.18 7.82
CA HIS A 38 2.58 -6.64 7.47
C HIS A 38 2.59 -5.98 6.08
N PRO A 39 1.49 -6.05 5.30
CA PRO A 39 1.44 -5.46 3.96
C PRO A 39 1.77 -3.96 3.91
N TYR A 40 1.38 -3.17 4.93
CA TYR A 40 1.79 -1.77 5.04
C TYR A 40 3.32 -1.58 5.04
N ALA A 41 4.05 -2.40 5.81
CA ALA A 41 5.52 -2.32 5.84
C ALA A 41 6.12 -2.61 4.45
N LYS A 42 5.55 -3.56 3.71
CA LYS A 42 6.01 -3.92 2.35
C LYS A 42 5.68 -2.90 1.28
N ILE A 43 4.69 -2.03 1.52
CA ILE A 43 4.34 -0.93 0.59
C ILE A 43 5.29 0.25 0.80
N MET A 44 5.79 0.46 2.04
CA MET A 44 6.64 1.60 2.39
C MET A 44 8.15 1.32 2.22
N LEU A 45 8.56 0.06 2.13
CA LEU A 45 9.94 -0.39 1.89
C LEU A 45 10.22 -0.53 0.39
#